data_AF-C8N9W1-F1
#
_entry.id   AF-C8N9W1-F1
#
_cell.length_a   1.000
_cell.length_b   1.000
_cell.length_c   1.000
_cell.angle_alpha   90.00
_cell.angle_beta   90.00
_cell.angle_gamma   90.00
#
_symmetry.space_group_name_H-M   'P 1'
#
loop_
_entity.id
_entity.type
_entity.pdbx_description
1 polymer ?
#
loop_
_entity_poly.entity_id
_entity_poly.type
_entity_poly.pdbx_seq_one_letter_code
_entity_poly.pdbx_strand_id
1 'polypeptide(L)'
;PPWSGYAQAQSMAENGNPRGALKQLETRLSTRPDDSRAAYLKGLVLMQLGRSEEAERWYKMMQANFPDLPQPGNALAVIYAGRGDLPAAEAALRALLEKHPDHTSARVNLARLYVQMAQAEYEKALKDTPDNAMIARKLEALKAMQ
;
A
#
# COMPACT_ATOMS: atom_id res chain seq x y z
N PRO A 1 -2.23 -29.94 7.91
CA PRO A 1 -3.60 -29.67 7.41
C PRO A 1 -3.61 -28.57 6.33
N PRO A 2 -4.62 -28.50 5.44
CA PRO A 2 -4.75 -27.48 4.38
C PRO A 2 -4.56 -26.02 4.83
N TRP A 3 -4.78 -25.73 6.10
CA TRP A 3 -4.72 -24.40 6.71
C TRP A 3 -3.33 -24.02 7.26
N SER A 4 -2.42 -24.99 7.43
CA SER A 4 -1.14 -24.75 8.12
C SER A 4 -0.17 -23.88 7.32
N GLY A 5 -0.15 -24.00 5.99
CA GLY A 5 0.82 -23.25 5.17
C GLY A 5 0.61 -21.73 5.20
N TYR A 6 -0.64 -21.26 5.21
CA TYR A 6 -0.94 -19.82 5.32
C TYR A 6 -0.57 -19.29 6.71
N ALA A 7 -1.08 -19.91 7.77
CA ALA A 7 -0.84 -19.46 9.14
C ALA A 7 0.65 -19.52 9.51
N GLN A 8 1.36 -20.54 9.03
CA GLN A 8 2.81 -20.64 9.20
C GLN A 8 3.55 -19.53 8.46
N ALA A 9 3.18 -19.25 7.19
CA ALA A 9 3.80 -18.16 6.45
C ALA A 9 3.53 -16.80 7.09
N GLN A 10 2.31 -16.57 7.58
CA GLN A 10 1.95 -15.36 8.32
C GLN A 10 2.81 -15.22 9.58
N SER A 11 2.89 -16.27 10.39
CA SER A 11 3.72 -16.29 11.58
C SER A 11 5.21 -16.06 11.27
N MET A 12 5.73 -16.62 10.18
CA MET A 12 7.10 -16.35 9.73
C MET A 12 7.31 -14.88 9.37
N ALA A 13 6.36 -14.25 8.68
CA ALA A 13 6.44 -12.84 8.33
C ALA A 13 6.42 -11.94 9.58
N GLU A 14 5.56 -12.25 10.55
CA GLU A 14 5.42 -11.52 11.81
C GLU A 14 6.65 -11.70 12.73
N ASN A 15 7.27 -12.88 12.74
CA ASN A 15 8.41 -13.21 13.60
C ASN A 15 9.78 -12.93 12.95
N GLY A 16 9.85 -11.99 12.00
CA GLY A 16 11.12 -11.54 11.42
C GLY A 16 11.74 -12.49 10.40
N ASN A 17 10.99 -13.46 9.87
CA ASN A 17 11.42 -14.33 8.76
C ASN A 17 10.56 -14.15 7.48
N PRO A 18 10.53 -12.94 6.89
CA PRO A 18 9.76 -12.69 5.66
C PRO A 18 10.28 -13.50 4.46
N ARG A 19 11.57 -13.87 4.43
CA ARG A 19 12.13 -14.73 3.36
C ARG A 19 11.54 -16.14 3.43
N GLY A 20 11.46 -16.72 4.62
CA GLY A 20 10.83 -18.02 4.84
C GLY A 20 9.33 -18.00 4.52
N ALA A 21 8.65 -16.93 4.95
CA ALA A 21 7.24 -16.70 4.60
C ALA A 21 7.01 -16.69 3.09
N LEU A 22 7.85 -15.96 2.34
CA LEU A 22 7.72 -15.87 0.88
C LEU A 22 7.83 -17.25 0.22
N LYS A 23 8.83 -18.05 0.60
CA LYS A 23 9.01 -19.41 0.06
C LYS A 23 7.80 -20.31 0.32
N GLN A 24 7.21 -20.22 1.51
CA GLN A 24 6.01 -20.97 1.86
C GLN A 24 4.78 -20.50 1.06
N LEU A 25 4.65 -19.19 0.85
CA LEU A 25 3.57 -18.62 0.05
C LEU A 25 3.67 -19.02 -1.42
N GLU A 26 4.86 -19.03 -1.99
CA GLU A 26 5.09 -19.48 -3.37
C GLU A 26 4.71 -20.97 -3.54
N THR A 27 5.11 -21.82 -2.60
CA THR A 27 4.71 -23.24 -2.58
C THR A 27 3.20 -23.42 -2.43
N ARG A 28 2.56 -22.58 -1.60
CA ARG A 28 1.11 -22.61 -1.45
C ARG A 28 0.39 -22.19 -2.71
N LEU A 29 0.84 -21.11 -3.34
CA LEU A 29 0.20 -20.55 -4.53
C LEU A 29 0.44 -21.41 -5.78
N SER A 30 1.51 -22.21 -5.83
CA SER A 30 1.69 -23.20 -6.92
C SER A 30 0.69 -24.37 -6.84
N THR A 31 0.18 -24.68 -5.65
CA THR A 31 -0.82 -25.74 -5.44
C THR A 31 -2.25 -25.21 -5.30
N ARG A 32 -2.41 -23.92 -4.99
CA ARG A 32 -3.68 -23.21 -4.79
C ARG A 32 -3.60 -21.80 -5.37
N PRO A 33 -3.65 -21.67 -6.71
CA PRO A 33 -3.51 -20.38 -7.37
C PRO A 33 -4.67 -19.41 -7.07
N ASP A 34 -5.80 -19.93 -6.58
CA ASP A 34 -7.01 -19.20 -6.21
C ASP A 34 -7.01 -18.70 -4.74
N ASP A 35 -5.98 -19.01 -3.94
CA ASP A 35 -5.90 -18.56 -2.56
C ASP A 35 -5.54 -17.07 -2.47
N SER A 36 -6.57 -16.22 -2.59
CA SER A 36 -6.45 -14.77 -2.57
C SER A 36 -5.84 -14.22 -1.28
N ARG A 37 -6.02 -14.90 -0.14
CA ARG A 37 -5.41 -14.50 1.14
C ARG A 37 -3.91 -14.74 1.12
N ALA A 38 -3.48 -15.91 0.63
CA ALA A 38 -2.05 -16.20 0.46
C ALA A 38 -1.41 -15.29 -0.59
N ALA A 39 -2.13 -14.98 -1.67
CA ALA A 39 -1.68 -14.04 -2.69
C ALA A 39 -1.52 -12.63 -2.08
N TYR A 40 -2.47 -12.16 -1.29
CA TYR A 40 -2.37 -10.85 -0.64
C TYR A 40 -1.19 -10.80 0.33
N LEU A 41 -1.03 -11.82 1.18
CA LEU A 41 0.08 -11.93 2.12
C LEU A 41 1.45 -11.97 1.41
N LYS A 42 1.55 -12.61 0.23
CA LYS A 42 2.78 -12.57 -0.58
C LYS A 42 3.17 -11.15 -0.95
N GLY A 43 2.20 -10.34 -1.37
CA GLY A 43 2.44 -8.92 -1.67
C GLY A 43 2.94 -8.15 -0.45
N LEU A 44 2.37 -8.37 0.73
CA LEU A 44 2.81 -7.73 1.98
C LEU A 44 4.23 -8.15 2.37
N VAL A 45 4.55 -9.43 2.22
CA VAL A 45 5.89 -9.97 2.49
C VAL A 45 6.91 -9.40 1.50
N LEU A 46 6.56 -9.22 0.22
CA LEU A 46 7.42 -8.55 -0.75
C LEU A 46 7.71 -7.10 -0.33
N MET A 47 6.70 -6.37 0.18
CA MET A 47 6.89 -5.03 0.74
C MET A 47 7.83 -5.02 1.96
N GLN A 48 7.67 -5.96 2.90
CA GLN A 48 8.56 -6.10 4.06
C GLN A 48 10.02 -6.38 3.66
N LEU A 49 10.23 -7.04 2.52
CA LEU A 49 11.56 -7.32 1.97
C LEU A 49 12.15 -6.15 1.17
N GLY A 50 11.45 -5.01 1.06
CA GLY A 50 11.87 -3.88 0.23
C GLY A 50 11.70 -4.13 -1.28
N ARG A 51 10.98 -5.19 -1.67
CA ARG A 51 10.78 -5.61 -3.08
C ARG A 51 9.50 -4.98 -3.64
N SER A 52 9.38 -3.66 -3.52
CA SER A 52 8.15 -2.92 -3.83
C SER A 52 7.71 -3.03 -5.29
N GLU A 53 8.65 -3.09 -6.24
CA GLU A 53 8.33 -3.26 -7.66
C GLU A 53 7.71 -4.64 -7.96
N GLU A 54 8.18 -5.68 -7.25
CA GLU A 54 7.62 -7.02 -7.36
C GLU A 54 6.25 -7.11 -6.70
N ALA A 55 6.08 -6.45 -5.55
CA ALA A 55 4.77 -6.30 -4.91
C ALA A 55 3.77 -5.59 -5.82
N GLU A 56 4.19 -4.53 -6.52
CA GLU A 56 3.34 -3.80 -7.47
C GLU A 56 2.86 -4.72 -8.61
N ARG A 57 3.79 -5.41 -9.28
CA ARG A 57 3.44 -6.37 -10.34
C ARG A 57 2.50 -7.46 -9.82
N TRP A 58 2.75 -7.94 -8.62
CA TRP A 58 1.93 -8.97 -7.97
C TRP A 58 0.52 -8.48 -7.67
N TYR A 59 0.36 -7.29 -7.08
CA TYR A 59 -0.96 -6.72 -6.80
C TYR A 59 -1.74 -6.32 -8.04
N LYS A 60 -1.07 -5.85 -9.11
CA LYS A 60 -1.71 -5.62 -10.42
C LYS A 60 -2.31 -6.91 -10.97
N MET A 61 -1.57 -8.01 -10.89
CA MET A 61 -2.06 -9.34 -11.31
C MET A 61 -3.21 -9.82 -10.41
N MET A 62 -3.14 -9.59 -9.09
CA MET A 62 -4.27 -9.86 -8.19
C MET A 62 -5.51 -9.03 -8.53
N GLN A 63 -5.36 -7.75 -8.83
CA GLN A 63 -6.47 -6.87 -9.19
C GLN A 63 -7.15 -7.31 -10.49
N ALA A 64 -6.39 -7.85 -11.44
CA ALA A 64 -6.93 -8.41 -12.68
C ALA A 64 -7.67 -9.75 -12.46
N ASN A 65 -7.14 -10.62 -11.60
CA ASN A 65 -7.70 -11.96 -11.36
C ASN A 65 -8.80 -12.00 -10.29
N PHE A 66 -8.83 -11.01 -9.39
CA PHE A 66 -9.80 -10.90 -8.29
C PHE A 66 -10.39 -9.48 -8.25
N PRO A 67 -11.18 -9.07 -9.26
CA PRO A 67 -11.63 -7.69 -9.42
C PRO A 67 -12.54 -7.17 -8.29
N ASP A 68 -13.15 -8.07 -7.52
CA ASP A 68 -14.04 -7.76 -6.39
C ASP A 68 -13.30 -7.60 -5.06
N LEU A 69 -11.99 -7.88 -5.02
CA LEU A 69 -11.19 -7.71 -3.82
C LEU A 69 -10.68 -6.27 -3.71
N PRO A 70 -11.02 -5.55 -2.63
CA PRO A 70 -10.56 -4.18 -2.45
C PRO A 70 -9.07 -4.08 -2.05
N GLN A 71 -8.53 -5.15 -1.45
CA GLN A 71 -7.22 -5.13 -0.81
C GLN A 71 -6.05 -4.84 -1.77
N PRO A 72 -5.97 -5.42 -2.98
CA PRO A 72 -4.91 -5.11 -3.95
C PRO A 72 -4.90 -3.65 -4.39
N GLY A 73 -6.07 -3.05 -4.65
CA GLY A 73 -6.16 -1.64 -5.04
C GLY A 73 -5.66 -0.70 -3.94
N ASN A 74 -6.01 -0.99 -2.69
CA ASN A 74 -5.51 -0.24 -1.54
C ASN A 74 -3.99 -0.39 -1.37
N ALA A 75 -3.45 -1.60 -1.57
CA ALA A 75 -2.01 -1.85 -1.48
C ALA A 75 -1.22 -1.13 -2.59
N LEU A 76 -1.73 -1.11 -3.82
CA LEU A 76 -1.15 -0.35 -4.93
C LEU A 76 -1.09 1.14 -4.62
N ALA A 77 -2.15 1.70 -4.03
CA ALA A 77 -2.14 3.11 -3.63
C ALA A 77 -1.05 3.43 -2.61
N VAL A 78 -0.84 2.54 -1.62
CA VAL A 78 0.25 2.70 -0.64
C VAL A 78 1.61 2.62 -1.31
N ILE A 79 1.80 1.73 -2.29
CA ILE A 79 3.05 1.63 -3.08
C ILE A 79 3.29 2.92 -3.86
N TYR A 80 2.27 3.45 -4.55
CA TYR A 80 2.39 4.69 -5.32
C TYR A 80 2.69 5.90 -4.44
N ALA A 81 2.02 6.03 -3.30
CA ALA A 81 2.28 7.09 -2.33
C ALA A 81 3.72 6.98 -1.78
N GLY A 82 4.18 5.78 -1.45
CA GLY A 82 5.53 5.55 -0.92
C GLY A 82 6.66 5.92 -1.87
N ARG A 83 6.42 5.94 -3.19
CA ARG A 83 7.39 6.40 -4.20
C ARG A 83 7.18 7.85 -4.65
N GLY A 84 6.27 8.59 -4.01
CA GLY A 84 5.93 9.98 -4.34
C GLY A 84 5.02 10.15 -5.56
N ASP A 85 4.48 9.07 -6.12
CA ASP A 85 3.51 9.11 -7.22
C ASP A 85 2.10 9.37 -6.67
N LEU A 86 1.93 10.56 -6.07
CA LEU A 86 0.70 10.97 -5.40
C LEU A 86 -0.53 10.95 -6.34
N PRO A 87 -0.43 11.37 -7.62
CA PRO A 87 -1.55 11.29 -8.55
C PRO A 87 -2.02 9.84 -8.81
N ALA A 88 -1.09 8.89 -9.00
CA ALA A 88 -1.48 7.49 -9.19
C ALA A 88 -2.08 6.88 -7.91
N ALA A 89 -1.58 7.26 -6.74
CA ALA A 89 -2.14 6.85 -5.46
C ALA A 89 -3.58 7.34 -5.29
N GLU A 90 -3.87 8.59 -5.66
CA GLU A 90 -5.21 9.17 -5.55
C GLU A 90 -6.18 8.46 -6.49
N ALA A 91 -5.77 8.27 -7.76
CA ALA A 91 -6.59 7.58 -8.75
C ALA A 91 -6.95 6.16 -8.30
N ALA A 92 -5.98 5.42 -7.73
CA ALA A 92 -6.22 4.07 -7.21
C ALA A 92 -7.21 4.05 -6.03
N LEU A 93 -7.08 4.98 -5.08
CA LEU A 93 -7.98 5.06 -3.91
C LEU A 93 -9.38 5.50 -4.31
N ARG A 94 -9.51 6.46 -5.23
CA ARG A 94 -10.81 6.91 -5.74
C ARG A 94 -11.53 5.79 -6.49
N ALA A 95 -10.86 5.13 -7.43
CA ALA A 95 -11.43 3.99 -8.16
C ALA A 95 -11.84 2.84 -7.22
N LEU A 96 -11.06 2.62 -6.15
CA LEU A 96 -11.42 1.65 -5.12
C LEU A 96 -12.69 2.05 -4.36
N LEU A 97 -12.80 3.32 -3.94
CA LEU A 97 -13.94 3.83 -3.18
C LEU A 97 -15.21 3.99 -4.03
N GLU A 98 -15.09 4.13 -5.34
CA GLU A 98 -16.24 4.05 -6.27
C GLU A 98 -16.91 2.68 -6.23
N LYS A 99 -16.11 1.60 -6.12
CA LYS A 99 -16.61 0.22 -6.06
C LYS A 99 -16.94 -0.24 -4.66
N HIS A 100 -16.18 0.23 -3.66
CA HIS A 100 -16.34 -0.14 -2.25
C HIS A 100 -16.44 1.12 -1.38
N PRO A 101 -17.60 1.81 -1.39
CA PRO A 101 -17.77 3.08 -0.68
C PRO A 101 -17.59 2.98 0.84
N ASP A 102 -17.78 1.79 1.41
CA ASP A 102 -17.66 1.50 2.83
C ASP A 102 -16.23 1.10 3.26
N HIS A 103 -15.26 1.09 2.35
CA HIS A 103 -13.89 0.67 2.64
C HIS A 103 -13.11 1.69 3.48
N THR A 104 -13.26 1.61 4.80
CA THR A 104 -12.68 2.54 5.79
C THR A 104 -11.17 2.76 5.62
N SER A 105 -10.39 1.69 5.42
CA SER A 105 -8.93 1.81 5.25
C SER A 105 -8.53 2.62 4.02
N ALA A 106 -9.34 2.58 2.95
CA ALA A 106 -9.08 3.36 1.75
C ALA A 106 -9.40 4.84 1.98
N ARG A 107 -10.47 5.15 2.74
CA ARG A 107 -10.77 6.53 3.15
C ARG A 107 -9.65 7.11 4.02
N VAL A 108 -9.13 6.34 4.96
CA VAL A 108 -8.00 6.73 5.81
C VAL A 108 -6.74 6.95 4.97
N ASN A 109 -6.43 6.05 4.04
CA ASN A 109 -5.27 6.20 3.16
C ASN A 109 -5.43 7.41 2.23
N LEU A 110 -6.63 7.70 1.75
CA LEU A 110 -6.89 8.87 0.91
C LEU A 110 -6.73 10.18 1.71
N ALA A 111 -7.17 10.21 2.97
CA ALA A 111 -6.94 11.34 3.86
C ALA A 111 -5.45 11.59 4.11
N ARG A 112 -4.68 10.53 4.40
CA ARG A 112 -3.21 10.61 4.54
C ARG A 112 -2.54 11.09 3.26
N LEU A 113 -3.00 10.62 2.11
CA LEU A 113 -2.51 11.06 0.81
C LEU A 113 -2.73 12.55 0.61
N TYR A 114 -3.91 13.08 0.97
CA TYR A 114 -4.16 14.52 0.90
C TYR A 114 -3.26 15.35 1.81
N VAL A 115 -2.90 14.84 2.98
CA VAL A 115 -1.88 15.47 3.84
C VAL A 115 -0.52 15.52 3.11
N GLN A 116 -0.09 14.43 2.47
CA GLN A 116 1.17 14.39 1.70
C GLN A 116 1.14 15.35 0.49
N MET A 117 0.03 15.40 -0.24
CA MET A 117 -0.12 16.33 -1.36
C MET A 117 -0.07 17.79 -0.89
N ALA A 118 -0.73 18.12 0.21
CA ALA A 118 -0.67 19.45 0.80
C ALA A 118 0.75 19.82 1.25
N GLN A 119 1.49 18.88 1.87
CA GLN A 119 2.90 19.09 2.22
C GLN A 119 3.74 19.40 0.98
N ALA A 120 3.62 18.60 -0.09
CA ALA A 120 4.37 18.79 -1.33
C ALA A 120 4.10 20.16 -1.97
N GLU A 121 2.85 20.63 -1.95
CA GLU A 121 2.52 21.97 -2.48
C GLU A 121 3.06 23.10 -1.60
N TYR A 122 3.04 22.97 -0.27
CA TYR A 122 3.66 23.96 0.61
C TYR A 122 5.19 23.99 0.47
N GLU A 123 5.84 22.85 0.26
CA GLU A 123 7.28 22.78 -0.02
C GLU A 123 7.64 23.51 -1.30
N LYS A 124 6.87 23.32 -2.38
CA LYS A 124 7.03 24.09 -3.62
C LYS A 124 6.84 25.58 -3.38
N ALA A 125 5.78 25.97 -2.67
CA ALA A 125 5.49 27.39 -2.40
C ALA A 125 6.58 28.07 -1.55
N LEU A 126 7.18 27.37 -0.58
CA LEU A 126 8.32 27.91 0.19
C LEU A 126 9.59 28.06 -0.65
N LYS A 127 9.81 27.18 -1.64
CA LYS A 127 10.93 27.34 -2.55
C LYS A 127 10.86 28.68 -3.29
N ASP A 128 9.65 29.11 -3.65
CA ASP A 128 9.41 30.38 -4.34
C ASP A 128 9.30 31.57 -3.36
N THR A 129 8.94 31.32 -2.09
CA THR A 129 8.77 32.34 -1.05
C THR A 129 9.41 31.94 0.29
N PRO A 130 10.74 31.89 0.39
CA PRO A 130 11.44 31.28 1.54
C PRO A 130 11.12 31.93 2.89
N ASP A 131 10.83 33.23 2.91
CA ASP A 131 10.56 34.00 4.13
C ASP A 131 9.07 34.00 4.54
N ASN A 132 8.22 33.22 3.86
CA ASN A 132 6.79 33.17 4.17
C ASN A 132 6.50 32.35 5.44
N ALA A 133 6.51 33.01 6.60
CA ALA A 133 6.28 32.40 7.90
C ALA A 133 4.91 31.69 8.04
N MET A 134 3.89 32.13 7.29
CA MET A 134 2.58 31.45 7.30
C MET A 134 2.69 30.07 6.67
N ILE A 135 3.33 29.97 5.50
CA ILE A 135 3.50 28.71 4.79
C ILE A 135 4.38 27.75 5.61
N ALA A 136 5.49 28.25 6.16
CA ALA A 136 6.38 27.46 7.01
C ALA A 136 5.62 26.83 8.19
N ARG A 137 4.82 27.62 8.91
CA ARG A 137 4.00 27.11 10.03
C ARG A 137 3.00 26.05 9.60
N LYS A 138 2.35 26.22 8.43
CA LYS A 138 1.38 25.23 7.91
C LYS A 138 2.06 23.92 7.50
N LEU A 139 3.23 24.00 6.86
CA LEU A 139 4.02 22.83 6.50
C LEU A 139 4.46 22.05 7.75
N GLU A 140 4.96 22.73 8.77
CA GLU A 140 5.33 22.10 10.06
C GLU A 140 4.13 21.41 10.72
N ALA A 141 2.96 22.06 10.73
CA ALA A 141 1.75 21.45 11.28
C ALA A 141 1.32 20.19 10.53
N LEU A 142 1.46 20.16 9.19
CA LEU A 142 1.17 18.96 8.41
C LEU A 142 2.21 17.86 8.62
N LYS A 143 3.49 18.20 8.76
CA LYS A 143 4.56 17.22 9.05
C LYS A 143 4.33 16.53 10.39
N ALA A 144 3.75 17.24 11.37
CA ALA A 144 3.38 16.69 12.67
C ALA A 144 2.16 15.74 12.66
N MET A 145 1.45 15.61 11.54
CA MET A 145 0.32 14.67 11.39
C MET A 145 0.75 13.25 10.99
N GLN A 146 2.04 13.03 10.72
CA GLN A 146 2.60 11.74 10.27
C GLN A 146 2.95 10.82 11.43
#